data_AF-A0A0E3RZ89-F1
#
_entry.id   AF-A0A0E3RZ89-F1
#
_cell.length_a   1.000
_cell.length_b   1.000
_cell.length_c   1.000
_cell.angle_alpha   90.00
_cell.angle_beta   90.00
_cell.angle_gamma   90.00
#
_symmetry.space_group_name_H-M   'P 1'
#
loop_
_entity.id
_entity.type
_entity.pdbx_description
1 polymer ?
#
loop_
_entity_poly.entity_id
_entity_poly.type
_entity_poly.pdbx_seq_one_letter_code
_entity_poly.pdbx_strand_id
1 'polypeptide(L)' 'MGAPVLVEDDGRLDPLGVAMAELKAGVIPITVKRKQR' A
#
# COMPACT_ATOMS: atom_id res chain seq x y z
N MET A 1 10.02 -1.52 8.86
CA MET A 1 9.51 -0.12 8.84
C MET A 1 8.24 0.07 9.67
N GLY A 2 7.49 -0.99 10.04
CA GLY A 2 6.42 -0.89 11.06
C GLY A 2 5.33 0.15 10.74
N ALA A 3 5.08 0.40 9.46
CA ALA A 3 4.08 1.36 9.03
C ALA A 3 2.65 0.81 9.31
N PRO A 4 1.67 1.69 9.58
CA PRO A 4 0.29 1.27 9.74
C PRO A 4 -0.27 0.70 8.43
N VAL A 5 -0.98 -0.42 8.54
CA VAL A 5 -1.67 -1.08 7.42
C VAL A 5 -3.13 -0.63 7.39
N LEU A 6 -3.65 -0.32 6.21
CA LEU A 6 -4.99 0.26 6.01
C LEU A 6 -6.03 -0.74 5.49
N VAL A 7 -5.64 -2.01 5.34
CA VAL A 7 -6.52 -3.13 4.97
C VAL A 7 -6.47 -4.21 6.05
N GLU A 8 -7.53 -5.01 6.15
CA GLU A 8 -7.50 -6.21 7.01
C GLU A 8 -6.45 -7.17 6.46
N ASP A 9 -5.43 -7.45 7.28
CA ASP A 9 -4.40 -8.44 7.00
C ASP A 9 -4.42 -9.51 8.08
N ASP A 10 -4.60 -10.77 7.68
CA ASP A 10 -4.59 -11.94 8.56
C ASP A 10 -3.16 -12.33 8.99
N GLY A 11 -2.16 -11.46 8.79
CA GLY A 11 -0.74 -11.70 9.08
C GLY A 11 -0.07 -12.70 8.13
N ARG A 12 -0.74 -13.05 7.02
CA ARG A 12 -0.27 -14.05 6.04
C ARG A 12 0.35 -13.43 4.80
N LEU A 13 0.05 -12.17 4.51
CA LEU A 13 0.60 -11.49 3.35
C LEU A 13 2.02 -11.01 3.64
N ASP A 14 2.89 -11.17 2.66
CA ASP A 14 4.18 -10.50 2.68
C ASP A 14 4.00 -8.98 2.48
N PRO A 15 5.00 -8.15 2.82
CA PRO A 15 4.86 -6.69 2.73
C PRO A 15 4.46 -6.16 1.34
N LEU A 16 4.87 -6.83 0.26
CA LEU A 16 4.45 -6.44 -1.09
C LEU A 16 2.98 -6.86 -1.33
N GLY A 17 2.59 -8.05 -0.88
CA GLY A 17 1.20 -8.50 -0.89
C GLY A 17 0.25 -7.53 -0.18
N VAL A 18 0.63 -7.04 1.01
CA VAL A 18 -0.13 -6.01 1.74
C VAL A 18 -0.25 -4.72 0.93
N ALA A 19 0.85 -4.20 0.39
CA ALA A 19 0.82 -2.98 -0.43
C ALA A 19 -0.02 -3.14 -1.71
N MET A 20 0.01 -4.32 -2.34
CA MET A 20 -0.85 -4.63 -3.50
C MET A 20 -2.33 -4.67 -3.12
N ALA A 21 -2.67 -5.19 -1.94
CA ALA A 21 -4.03 -5.17 -1.42
C ALA A 21 -4.53 -3.73 -1.17
N GLU A 22 -3.71 -2.89 -0.53
CA GLU A 22 -4.01 -1.46 -0.33
C GLU A 22 -4.17 -0.71 -1.65
N LEU A 23 -3.33 -1.02 -2.65
CA LEU A 23 -3.42 -0.43 -3.98
C LEU A 23 -4.72 -0.84 -4.69
N LYS A 24 -5.08 -2.14 -4.63
CA LYS A 24 -6.30 -2.67 -5.24
C LYS A 24 -7.56 -2.09 -4.58
N ALA A 25 -7.53 -1.86 -3.28
CA ALA A 25 -8.60 -1.20 -2.53
C ALA A 25 -8.63 0.34 -2.75
N GLY A 26 -7.59 0.93 -3.36
CA GLY A 26 -7.51 2.37 -3.61
C GLY A 26 -7.23 3.21 -2.35
N VAL A 27 -6.74 2.59 -1.28
CA VAL A 27 -6.49 3.24 0.03
C VAL A 27 -5.00 3.45 0.32
N ILE A 28 -4.11 2.96 -0.54
CA ILE A 28 -2.66 3.11 -0.36
C ILE A 28 -2.26 4.60 -0.25
N PRO A 29 -1.60 5.02 0.85
CA PRO A 29 -1.37 6.44 1.14
C PRO A 29 -0.12 6.97 0.46
N ILE A 30 -0.06 6.88 -0.87
CA ILE A 30 1.07 7.35 -1.68
C ILE A 30 0.62 8.34 -2.74
N THR A 31 1.51 9.26 -3.10
CA THR A 31 1.30 10.21 -4.20
C THR A 31 2.56 10.29 -5.04
N VAL A 32 2.40 10.49 -6.34
CA VAL A 32 3.53 10.63 -7.27
C VAL A 32 3.65 12.08 -7.75
N LYS A 33 4.84 12.68 -7.55
CA LYS A 33 5.16 13.97 -8.17
C LYS A 33 5.61 13.73 -9.62
N ARG A 34 4.77 14.07 -10.58
CA ARG A 34 5.13 14.00 -12.01
C ARG A 34 5.99 15.20 -12.38
N LYS A 35 7.16 14.96 -12.99
CA LYS A 35 7.95 16.04 -13.61
C LYS A 35 7.27 16.44 -14.92
N GLN A 36 7.07 17.74 -15.14
CA GLN A 36 6.76 18.23 -16.49
C GLN A 36 7.99 17.97 -17.37
N ARG A 37 7.74 17.47 -18.59
CA ARG A 37 8.76 17.26 -19.62
C ARG A 37 9.24 18.59 -20.16
#